data_AF-T1CAD8-F1
#
_entry.id   AF-T1CAD8-F1
#
_cell.length_a   1.000
_cell.length_b   1.000
_cell.length_c   1.000
_cell.angle_alpha   90.00
_cell.angle_beta   90.00
_cell.angle_gamma   90.00
#
_symmetry.space_group_name_H-M   'P 1'
#
loop_
_entity.id
_entity.type
_entity.pdbx_description
1 polymer ?
#
loop_
_entity_poly.entity_id
_entity_poly.type
_entity_poly.pdbx_seq_one_letter_code
_entity_poly.pdbx_strand_id
1 'polypeptide(L)'
;LKDNVGATYGLSVEVDEDLPNEEDNVPVGRWKSKILLPNYDKSVKQNYVIHLEVAKVPTYTSEVRPIQVISNSVAYGYRSLMLKVESKEEILADKIVALGARDYLKPRDLWDIHMLTQDRVALNTDFVRLKINDYHLDYAKFLQQLRERTTLLRQPSTVSAFQKELP
;
A
#
# COMPACT_ATOMS: atom_id res chain seq x y z
N LEU A 1 21.72 -0.03 4.61
CA LEU A 1 20.67 -0.99 4.15
C LEU A 1 21.27 -2.08 3.26
N LYS A 2 21.94 -1.72 2.14
CA LYS A 2 22.60 -2.67 1.22
C LYS A 2 23.48 -3.73 1.93
N ASP A 3 24.44 -3.30 2.74
CA ASP A 3 25.46 -4.23 3.29
C ASP A 3 24.92 -5.14 4.40
N ASN A 4 23.95 -4.68 5.20
CA ASN A 4 23.41 -5.45 6.33
C ASN A 4 22.38 -6.51 5.91
N VAL A 5 21.51 -6.22 4.92
CA VAL A 5 20.45 -7.15 4.52
C VAL A 5 21.03 -8.32 3.72
N GLY A 6 21.95 -8.05 2.79
CA GLY A 6 22.54 -9.11 1.97
C GLY A 6 23.33 -10.14 2.79
N ALA A 7 24.15 -9.66 3.72
CA ALA A 7 24.96 -10.52 4.59
C ALA A 7 24.11 -11.33 5.59
N THR A 8 23.05 -10.75 6.15
CA THR A 8 22.21 -11.42 7.16
C THR A 8 21.35 -12.52 6.57
N TYR A 9 20.86 -12.35 5.34
CA TYR A 9 19.90 -13.27 4.72
C TYR A 9 20.49 -14.10 3.57
N GLY A 10 21.78 -13.96 3.25
CA GLY A 10 22.42 -14.65 2.13
C GLY A 10 21.83 -14.24 0.77
N LEU A 11 21.31 -13.02 0.67
CA LEU A 11 20.67 -12.47 -0.53
C LEU A 11 21.63 -11.50 -1.22
N SER A 12 21.61 -11.46 -2.55
CA SER A 12 22.19 -10.32 -3.28
C SER A 12 21.09 -9.28 -3.50
N VAL A 13 21.34 -8.06 -3.00
CA VAL A 13 20.35 -6.98 -2.96
C VAL A 13 20.93 -5.73 -3.61
N GLU A 14 20.30 -5.28 -4.69
CA GLU A 14 20.56 -3.98 -5.31
C GLU A 14 19.46 -3.02 -4.87
N VAL A 15 19.83 -1.98 -4.11
CA VAL A 15 18.91 -0.92 -3.68
C VAL A 15 19.17 0.35 -4.50
N ASP A 16 18.16 0.79 -5.23
CA ASP A 16 18.15 2.09 -5.86
C ASP A 16 17.30 3.03 -4.99
N GLU A 17 17.88 4.17 -4.62
CA GLU A 17 17.16 5.24 -3.93
C GLU A 17 16.52 6.13 -4.98
N ASP A 18 15.19 6.23 -4.94
CA ASP A 18 14.44 7.09 -5.84
C ASP A 18 14.28 8.46 -5.17
N LEU A 19 14.50 9.52 -5.96
CA LEU A 19 14.31 10.89 -5.52
C LEU A 19 12.82 11.15 -5.19
N PRO A 20 12.53 12.10 -4.28
CA PRO A 20 11.16 12.52 -4.00
C PRO A 20 10.43 12.92 -5.29
N ASN A 21 9.16 12.57 -5.42
CA ASN A 21 8.34 13.02 -6.54
C ASN A 21 7.82 14.43 -6.22
N GLU A 22 8.11 15.41 -7.08
CA GLU A 22 7.66 16.80 -6.89
C GLU A 22 6.12 16.94 -6.92
N GLU A 23 5.42 15.94 -7.48
CA GLU A 23 3.95 15.89 -7.48
C GLU A 23 3.35 15.36 -6.17
N ASP A 24 4.17 14.86 -5.24
CA ASP A 24 3.66 14.40 -3.95
C ASP A 24 3.24 15.59 -3.07
N ASN A 25 2.03 15.51 -2.51
CA ASN A 25 1.57 16.53 -1.56
C ASN A 25 2.31 16.49 -0.21
N VAL A 26 3.04 15.40 0.07
CA VAL A 26 3.77 15.17 1.33
C VAL A 26 5.15 14.59 1.02
N PRO A 27 6.16 14.79 1.88
CA PRO A 27 7.46 14.16 1.69
C PRO A 27 7.36 12.64 1.77
N VAL A 28 7.80 11.95 0.71
CA VAL A 28 7.88 10.48 0.63
C VAL A 28 9.29 10.05 0.23
N GLY A 29 9.93 9.23 1.05
CA GLY A 29 11.15 8.51 0.68
C GLY A 29 10.79 7.23 -0.06
N ARG A 30 11.45 6.96 -1.19
CA ARG A 30 11.19 5.77 -2.02
C ARG A 30 12.48 5.00 -2.27
N TRP A 31 12.40 3.68 -2.11
CA TRP A 31 13.49 2.78 -2.43
C TRP A 31 12.96 1.61 -3.25
N LYS A 32 13.74 1.24 -4.25
CA LYS A 32 13.50 0.05 -5.06
C LYS A 32 14.61 -0.95 -4.79
N SER A 33 14.24 -2.11 -4.26
CA SER A 33 15.17 -3.17 -3.90
C SER A 33 14.97 -4.37 -4.81
N LYS A 34 15.91 -4.63 -5.71
CA LYS A 34 15.94 -5.86 -6.50
C LYS A 34 16.59 -6.97 -5.70
N ILE A 35 15.89 -8.09 -5.59
CA ILE A 35 16.31 -9.26 -4.81
C ILE A 35 16.68 -10.40 -5.75
N LEU A 36 17.86 -10.96 -5.54
CA LEU A 36 18.30 -12.19 -6.17
C LEU A 36 18.32 -13.30 -5.12
N LEU A 37 17.53 -14.34 -5.34
CA LEU A 37 17.47 -15.50 -4.46
C LEU A 37 18.68 -16.41 -4.70
N PRO A 38 19.31 -16.97 -3.66
CA PRO A 38 20.38 -17.94 -3.82
C PRO A 38 19.88 -19.23 -4.48
N ASN A 39 20.80 -19.96 -5.14
CA ASN A 39 20.55 -21.28 -5.74
C ASN A 39 19.41 -21.34 -6.77
N TYR A 40 19.23 -20.28 -7.55
CA TYR A 40 18.26 -20.26 -8.64
C TYR A 40 18.84 -20.78 -9.96
N ASP A 41 17.97 -21.27 -10.82
CA ASP A 41 18.33 -21.62 -12.20
C ASP A 41 18.71 -20.34 -12.97
N LYS A 42 20.00 -20.23 -13.32
CA LYS A 42 20.56 -19.06 -14.04
C LYS A 42 19.95 -18.85 -15.43
N SER A 43 19.28 -19.85 -16.00
CA SER A 43 18.54 -19.72 -17.25
C SER A 43 17.21 -18.95 -17.09
N VAL A 44 16.72 -18.80 -15.85
CA VAL A 44 15.49 -18.08 -15.52
C VAL A 44 15.82 -16.67 -15.05
N LYS A 45 15.18 -15.67 -15.67
CA LYS A 45 15.31 -14.27 -15.24
C LYS A 45 14.58 -14.06 -13.91
N GLN A 46 15.31 -13.67 -12.87
CA GLN A 46 14.71 -13.22 -11.62
C GLN A 46 14.36 -11.73 -11.67
N ASN A 47 13.09 -11.41 -11.45
CA ASN A 47 12.58 -10.04 -11.38
C ASN A 47 11.83 -9.80 -10.06
N TYR A 48 12.39 -10.25 -8.93
CA TYR A 48 11.83 -9.92 -7.62
C TYR A 48 12.25 -8.51 -7.24
N VAL A 49 11.28 -7.62 -7.14
CA VAL A 49 11.51 -6.22 -6.79
C VAL A 49 10.57 -5.87 -5.64
N ILE A 50 11.12 -5.29 -4.59
CA ILE A 50 10.37 -4.69 -3.49
C ILE A 50 10.43 -3.17 -3.67
N HIS A 51 9.26 -2.55 -3.75
CA HIS A 51 9.11 -1.10 -3.64
C HIS A 51 8.80 -0.78 -2.18
N LEU A 52 9.64 0.04 -1.55
CA LEU A 52 9.45 0.53 -0.19
C LEU A 52 9.21 2.03 -0.24
N GLU A 53 8.12 2.47 0.39
CA GLU A 53 7.77 3.88 0.52
C GLU A 53 7.61 4.23 2.00
N VAL A 54 8.15 5.38 2.40
CA VAL A 54 7.99 5.94 3.74
C VAL A 54 7.50 7.37 3.59
N ALA A 55 6.22 7.59 3.89
CA ALA A 55 5.58 8.90 3.83
C ALA A 55 5.60 9.57 5.21
N LYS A 56 5.84 10.89 5.23
CA LYS A 56 5.75 11.70 6.46
C LYS A 56 4.30 12.13 6.71
N VAL A 57 3.45 11.16 7.03
CA VAL A 57 2.03 11.37 7.34
C VAL A 57 1.74 10.83 8.74
N PRO A 58 0.96 11.55 9.58
CA PRO A 58 0.56 11.04 10.89
C PRO A 58 -0.25 9.75 10.80
N THR A 59 -0.08 8.93 11.83
CA THR A 59 -0.91 7.77 12.12
C THR A 59 -1.62 8.03 13.45
N TYR A 60 -2.94 7.85 13.49
CA TYR A 60 -3.79 8.18 14.64
C TYR A 60 -4.09 6.97 15.52
N THR A 61 -3.85 5.76 15.02
CA THR A 61 -4.05 4.50 15.73
C THR A 61 -2.82 3.60 15.60
N SER A 62 -2.47 2.88 16.66
CA SER A 62 -1.34 1.96 16.64
C SER A 62 -1.69 0.67 17.35
N GLU A 63 -1.98 -0.36 16.57
CA GLU A 63 -2.27 -1.70 17.05
C GLU A 63 -1.06 -2.61 16.85
N VAL A 64 -0.78 -3.46 17.82
CA VAL A 64 0.25 -4.50 17.67
C VAL A 64 -0.42 -5.75 17.10
N ARG A 65 0.01 -6.18 15.90
CA ARG A 65 -0.51 -7.37 15.22
C ARG A 65 0.63 -8.33 14.87
N PRO A 66 0.44 -9.64 15.03
CA PRO A 66 1.40 -10.63 14.54
C PRO A 66 1.35 -10.71 13.01
N ILE A 67 2.49 -11.04 12.38
CA ILE A 67 2.49 -11.39 10.96
C ILE A 67 1.67 -12.66 10.73
N GLN A 68 0.79 -12.63 9.72
CA GLN A 68 0.12 -13.82 9.22
C GLN A 68 1.02 -14.52 8.19
N VAL A 69 1.56 -15.67 8.56
CA VAL A 69 2.40 -16.49 7.68
C VAL A 69 1.53 -17.52 6.95
N ILE A 70 1.29 -17.26 5.67
CA ILE A 70 0.42 -18.11 4.81
C ILE A 70 1.18 -19.26 4.13
N SER A 71 2.51 -19.33 4.28
CA SER A 71 3.34 -20.40 3.70
C SER A 71 4.05 -21.22 4.78
N ASN A 72 4.09 -22.53 4.55
CA ASN A 72 4.84 -23.47 5.40
C ASN A 72 6.36 -23.37 5.18
N SER A 73 6.83 -22.68 4.14
CA SER A 73 8.25 -22.50 3.83
C SER A 73 8.95 -21.41 4.63
N VAL A 74 8.20 -20.62 5.42
CA VAL A 74 8.76 -19.54 6.24
C VAL A 74 9.18 -20.09 7.60
N ALA A 75 10.43 -19.79 8.01
CA ALA A 75 10.98 -20.27 9.28
C ALA A 75 10.11 -19.84 10.47
N TYR A 76 9.97 -20.72 11.46
CA TYR A 76 9.10 -20.54 12.63
C TYR A 76 9.36 -19.23 13.39
N GLY A 77 10.60 -18.74 13.43
CA GLY A 77 10.96 -17.49 14.10
C GLY A 77 10.18 -16.27 13.57
N TYR A 78 9.93 -16.19 12.26
CA TYR A 78 9.20 -15.05 11.66
C TYR A 78 7.71 -15.06 11.98
N ARG A 79 7.14 -16.21 12.37
CA ARG A 79 5.73 -16.32 12.79
C ARG A 79 5.45 -15.58 14.10
N SER A 80 6.49 -15.25 14.86
CA SER A 80 6.40 -14.50 16.12
C SER A 80 6.62 -12.98 15.97
N LEU A 81 6.86 -12.50 14.74
CA LEU A 81 7.11 -11.08 14.53
C LEU A 81 5.83 -10.27 14.78
N MET A 82 5.93 -9.32 15.70
CA MET A 82 4.87 -8.37 16.05
C MET A 82 5.17 -7.04 15.38
N LEU A 83 4.21 -6.51 14.63
CA LEU A 83 4.30 -5.22 13.96
C LEU A 83 3.27 -4.25 14.54
N LYS A 84 3.67 -2.98 14.64
CA LYS A 84 2.72 -1.89 14.83
C LYS A 84 2.08 -1.56 13.49
N VAL A 85 0.75 -1.55 13.46
CA VAL A 85 -0.05 -1.25 12.28
C VAL A 85 -1.18 -0.30 12.67
N GLU A 86 -1.75 0.35 11.67
CA GLU A 86 -2.98 1.14 11.85
C GLU A 86 -4.17 0.22 12.11
N SER A 87 -5.21 0.76 12.77
CA SER A 87 -6.48 0.08 12.92
C SER A 87 -7.17 -0.05 11.56
N LYS A 88 -8.08 -1.02 11.43
CA LYS A 88 -8.81 -1.23 10.17
C LYS A 88 -9.63 0.01 9.77
N GLU A 89 -10.17 0.75 10.74
CA GLU A 89 -10.95 1.97 10.50
C GLU A 89 -10.08 3.09 9.92
N GLU A 90 -8.84 3.25 10.40
CA GLU A 90 -7.89 4.22 9.85
C GLU A 90 -7.42 3.80 8.45
N ILE A 91 -7.11 2.52 8.24
CA ILE A 91 -6.77 1.98 6.91
C ILE A 91 -7.93 2.22 5.92
N LEU A 92 -9.17 2.01 6.35
CA LEU A 92 -10.34 2.27 5.52
C LEU A 92 -10.45 3.76 5.17
N ALA A 93 -10.21 4.66 6.13
CA ALA A 93 -10.19 6.09 5.87
C ALA A 93 -9.12 6.46 4.84
N ASP A 94 -7.90 5.94 4.96
CA ASP A 94 -6.83 6.14 3.97
C ASP A 94 -7.22 5.65 2.59
N LYS A 95 -7.90 4.51 2.47
CA LYS A 95 -8.40 4.01 1.18
C LYS A 95 -9.45 4.92 0.56
N ILE A 96 -10.35 5.49 1.35
CA ILE A 96 -11.35 6.47 0.88
C ILE A 96 -10.67 7.77 0.42
N VAL A 97 -9.69 8.25 1.18
CA VAL A 97 -8.89 9.43 0.79
C VAL A 97 -8.14 9.16 -0.50
N ALA A 98 -7.49 8.00 -0.62
CA ALA A 98 -6.74 7.64 -1.82
C ALA A 98 -7.65 7.44 -3.06
N LEU A 99 -8.91 7.02 -2.87
CA LEU A 99 -9.90 6.94 -3.95
C LEU A 99 -10.30 8.34 -4.45
N GLY A 100 -10.53 9.29 -3.55
CA GLY A 100 -10.93 10.65 -3.91
C GLY A 100 -9.78 11.53 -4.40
N ALA A 101 -8.55 11.30 -3.92
CA ALA A 101 -7.40 12.14 -4.23
C ALA A 101 -6.73 11.81 -5.57
N ARG A 102 -6.92 10.60 -6.12
CA ARG A 102 -6.27 10.18 -7.37
C ARG A 102 -7.04 10.57 -8.62
N ASP A 103 -6.30 10.83 -9.68
CA ASP A 103 -6.84 11.15 -11.00
C ASP A 103 -7.36 9.92 -11.79
N TYR A 104 -7.13 8.71 -11.26
CA TYR A 104 -7.58 7.45 -11.85
C TYR A 104 -8.14 6.50 -10.78
N LEU A 105 -8.90 5.49 -11.22
CA LEU A 105 -9.36 4.40 -10.36
C LEU A 105 -8.26 3.34 -10.25
N LYS A 106 -7.87 3.00 -9.02
CA LYS A 106 -6.95 1.90 -8.75
C LYS A 106 -7.75 0.67 -8.28
N PRO A 107 -7.95 -0.36 -9.12
CA PRO A 107 -8.67 -1.59 -8.79
C PRO A 107 -8.32 -2.18 -7.43
N ARG A 108 -7.03 -2.22 -7.08
CA ARG A 108 -6.62 -2.75 -5.77
C ARG A 108 -7.21 -2.01 -4.57
N ASP A 109 -7.32 -0.68 -4.62
CA ASP A 109 -7.90 0.07 -3.49
C ASP A 109 -9.39 -0.21 -3.35
N LEU A 110 -10.11 -0.40 -4.47
CA LEU A 110 -11.52 -0.79 -4.45
C LEU A 110 -11.71 -2.18 -3.85
N TRP A 111 -10.81 -3.12 -4.18
CA TRP A 111 -10.81 -4.45 -3.57
C TRP A 111 -10.55 -4.37 -2.06
N ASP A 112 -9.56 -3.59 -1.62
CA ASP A 112 -9.26 -3.43 -0.20
C ASP A 112 -10.46 -2.79 0.56
N ILE A 113 -11.10 -1.76 -0.02
CA ILE A 113 -12.35 -1.18 0.52
C ILE A 113 -13.44 -2.26 0.62
N HIS A 114 -13.65 -3.04 -0.44
CA HIS A 114 -14.63 -4.13 -0.42
C HIS A 114 -14.34 -5.12 0.71
N MET A 115 -13.10 -5.60 0.85
CA MET A 115 -12.71 -6.53 1.91
C MET A 115 -12.93 -5.96 3.32
N LEU A 116 -12.54 -4.70 3.56
CA LEU A 116 -12.78 -4.02 4.84
C LEU A 116 -14.28 -3.89 5.14
N THR A 117 -15.11 -3.62 4.13
CA THR A 117 -16.58 -3.56 4.31
C THR A 117 -17.19 -4.93 4.58
N GLN A 118 -16.67 -6.01 3.97
CA GLN A 118 -17.10 -7.38 4.26
C GLN A 118 -16.77 -7.76 5.71
N ASP A 119 -15.62 -7.30 6.21
CA ASP A 119 -15.19 -7.42 7.61
C ASP A 119 -16.01 -6.53 8.57
N ARG A 120 -17.02 -5.79 8.07
CA ARG A 120 -17.90 -4.87 8.82
C ARG A 120 -17.14 -3.73 9.52
N VAL A 121 -16.01 -3.32 8.97
CA VAL A 121 -15.27 -2.15 9.44
C VAL A 121 -16.12 -0.91 9.18
N ALA A 122 -16.39 -0.14 10.23
CA ALA A 122 -17.14 1.11 10.11
C ALA A 122 -16.23 2.23 9.59
N LEU A 123 -16.70 3.00 8.61
CA LEU A 123 -15.98 4.19 8.17
C LEU A 123 -16.01 5.25 9.26
N ASN A 124 -14.84 5.61 9.78
CA ASN A 124 -14.69 6.76 10.67
C ASN A 124 -14.45 8.03 9.84
N THR A 125 -15.46 8.90 9.77
CA THR A 125 -15.38 10.15 8.99
C THR A 125 -14.40 11.18 9.54
N ASP A 126 -14.09 11.10 10.84
CA ASP A 126 -13.12 12.02 11.45
C ASP A 126 -11.70 11.68 10.98
N PHE A 127 -11.36 10.40 10.84
CA PHE A 127 -10.09 9.99 10.22
C PHE A 127 -10.00 10.42 8.76
N VAL A 128 -11.07 10.31 7.98
CA VAL A 128 -11.07 10.82 6.59
C VAL A 128 -10.75 12.32 6.58
N ARG A 129 -11.37 13.11 7.46
CA ARG A 129 -11.11 14.55 7.55
C ARG A 129 -9.66 14.85 7.96
N LEU A 130 -9.13 14.15 8.96
CA LEU A 130 -7.76 14.31 9.41
C LEU A 130 -6.77 14.00 8.28
N LYS A 131 -6.94 12.86 7.61
CA LYS A 131 -6.07 12.44 6.52
C LYS A 131 -6.14 13.38 5.32
N ILE A 132 -7.32 13.92 4.95
CA ILE A 132 -7.42 14.97 3.91
C ILE A 132 -6.51 16.16 4.26
N ASN A 133 -6.50 16.60 5.52
CA ASN A 133 -5.66 17.70 5.98
C ASN A 133 -4.17 17.32 5.98
N ASP A 134 -3.85 16.11 6.43
CA ASP A 134 -2.47 15.61 6.49
C ASP A 134 -1.82 15.50 5.11
N TYR A 135 -2.63 15.13 4.10
CA TYR A 135 -2.23 15.12 2.70
C TYR A 135 -2.36 16.48 2.01
N HIS A 136 -2.71 17.55 2.75
CA HIS A 136 -2.87 18.91 2.25
C HIS A 136 -3.83 19.03 1.05
N LEU A 137 -4.87 18.20 1.05
CA LEU A 137 -5.85 18.16 -0.04
C LEU A 137 -6.91 19.25 0.14
N ASP A 138 -7.32 19.87 -0.97
CA ASP A 138 -8.48 20.77 -0.96
C ASP A 138 -9.77 19.95 -0.77
N TYR A 139 -10.52 20.26 0.28
CA TYR A 139 -11.70 19.51 0.68
C TYR A 139 -12.82 19.56 -0.37
N ALA A 140 -13.04 20.71 -1.02
CA ALA A 140 -14.09 20.86 -2.01
C ALA A 140 -13.77 20.07 -3.28
N LYS A 141 -12.54 20.18 -3.77
CA LYS A 141 -12.01 19.41 -4.90
C LYS A 141 -12.04 17.92 -4.62
N PHE A 142 -11.62 17.50 -3.42
CA PHE A 142 -11.66 16.10 -3.00
C PHE A 142 -13.08 15.53 -3.08
N LEU A 143 -14.08 16.24 -2.52
CA LEU A 143 -15.47 15.79 -2.58
C LEU A 143 -16.01 15.71 -4.01
N GLN A 144 -15.62 16.66 -4.86
CA GLN A 144 -15.97 16.62 -6.28
C GLN A 144 -15.38 15.37 -6.96
N GLN A 145 -14.07 15.16 -6.82
CA GLN A 145 -13.37 14.01 -7.41
C GLN A 145 -13.96 12.69 -6.91
N LEU A 146 -14.25 12.56 -5.61
CA LEU A 146 -14.85 11.36 -5.05
C LEU A 146 -16.24 11.05 -5.64
N ARG A 147 -17.07 12.07 -5.91
CA ARG A 147 -18.36 11.90 -6.59
C ARG A 147 -18.19 11.44 -8.03
N GLU A 148 -17.22 12.01 -8.74
CA GLU A 148 -16.87 11.60 -10.11
C GLU A 148 -16.40 10.15 -10.13
N ARG A 149 -15.51 9.73 -9.21
CA ARG A 149 -15.08 8.34 -9.07
C ARG A 149 -16.24 7.39 -8.79
N THR A 150 -17.14 7.76 -7.88
CA THR A 150 -18.34 6.95 -7.58
C THR A 150 -19.24 6.77 -8.81
N THR A 151 -19.29 7.78 -9.69
CA THR A 151 -20.04 7.71 -10.94
C THR A 151 -19.36 6.80 -11.94
N LEU A 152 -18.03 6.87 -12.07
CA LEU A 152 -17.24 5.98 -12.92
C LEU A 152 -17.36 4.50 -12.49
N LEU A 153 -17.44 4.21 -11.20
CA LEU A 153 -17.64 2.84 -10.69
C LEU A 153 -18.93 2.18 -11.19
N ARG A 154 -19.93 2.97 -11.61
CA ARG A 154 -21.19 2.45 -12.17
C ARG A 154 -21.10 2.15 -13.67
N GLN A 155 -20.01 2.53 -14.33
CA GLN A 155 -19.84 2.30 -15.76
C GLN A 155 -19.33 0.87 -16.04
N PRO A 156 -19.83 0.18 -17.07
CA PRO A 156 -19.40 -1.17 -17.43
C PRO A 156 -17.91 -1.28 -17.80
N SER A 157 -17.32 -0.21 -18.33
CA SER A 157 -15.90 -0.11 -18.69
C SER A 157 -14.96 -0.27 -17.48
N THR A 158 -15.44 0.00 -16.27
CA THR A 158 -14.64 -0.14 -15.04
C THR A 158 -14.45 -1.61 -14.65
N VAL A 159 -15.38 -2.50 -15.05
CA VAL A 159 -15.33 -3.93 -14.76
C VAL A 159 -14.16 -4.61 -15.48
N SER A 160 -13.91 -4.24 -16.73
CA SER A 160 -12.82 -4.84 -17.52
C SER A 160 -11.44 -4.42 -17.02
N ALA A 161 -11.28 -3.19 -16.52
CA ALA A 161 -10.05 -2.75 -15.88
C ALA A 161 -9.75 -3.54 -14.60
N PHE A 162 -10.79 -3.82 -13.80
CA PHE A 162 -10.68 -4.61 -12.58
C PHE A 162 -10.22 -6.05 -12.85
N GLN A 163 -10.84 -6.71 -13.84
CA GLN A 163 -10.49 -8.08 -14.24
C GLN A 163 -9.06 -8.22 -14.79
N LYS A 164 -8.50 -7.15 -15.35
CA LYS A 164 -7.14 -7.16 -15.90
C LYS A 164 -6.06 -7.06 -14.82
N GLU A 165 -6.32 -6.33 -13.74
CA GLU A 165 -5.35 -6.06 -12.67
C GLU A 165 -5.36 -7.12 -11.55
N LEU A 166 -6.51 -7.75 -11.31
CA LEU A 166 -6.71 -8.77 -10.28
C LEU A 166 -6.96 -10.15 -10.95
N PRO A 167 -5.90 -10.94 -11.22
CA PRO A 167 -6.02 -12.28 -11.80
C PRO A 167 -6.57 -13.31 -10.81
#